data_AF-M4VFU5-F1
#
_entry.id   AF-M4VFU5-F1
#
_cell.length_a   1.000
_cell.length_b   1.000
_cell.length_c   1.000
_cell.angle_alpha   90.00
_cell.angle_beta   90.00
_cell.angle_gamma   90.00
#
_symmetry.space_group_name_H-M   'P 1'
#
loop_
_entity.id
_entity.type
_entity.pdbx_description
1 polymer ?
#
loop_
_entity_poly.entity_id
_entity_poly.type
_entity_poly.pdbx_seq_one_letter_code
_entity_poly.pdbx_strand_id
1 'polypeptide(L)' 'MKTYIFIALALATFLPSFAFAHGGGCRQSSPPGQCCHMDNRTGMVHCH' A
#
# COMPACT_ATOMS: atom_id res chain seq x y z
N MET A 1 -17.94 2.66 30.77
CA MET A 1 -16.51 3.02 30.55
C MET A 1 -15.69 1.82 30.06
N LYS A 2 -15.67 0.69 30.78
CA LYS A 2 -14.92 -0.52 30.36
C LYS A 2 -15.39 -1.15 29.04
N THR A 3 -16.69 -1.13 28.76
CA THR A 3 -17.27 -1.69 27.52
C THR A 3 -16.80 -0.99 26.24
N TYR A 4 -16.62 0.34 26.27
CA TYR A 4 -16.13 1.08 25.10
C TYR A 4 -14.68 0.74 24.75
N ILE A 5 -13.87 0.33 25.73
CA ILE A 5 -12.48 -0.10 25.50
C ILE A 5 -12.46 -1.42 24.71
N PHE A 6 -13.32 -2.38 25.08
CA PHE A 6 -13.41 -3.65 24.35
C PHE A 6 -13.91 -3.47 22.91
N ILE A 7 -14.87 -2.55 22.70
CA ILE A 7 -15.38 -2.23 21.37
C ILE A 7 -14.29 -1.56 20.51
N ALA A 8 -13.55 -0.60 21.07
CA ALA A 8 -12.46 0.08 20.35
C ALA A 8 -11.34 -0.90 19.97
N LEU A 9 -11.00 -1.84 20.86
CA LEU A 9 -9.97 -2.84 20.61
C LEU A 9 -10.37 -3.84 19.53
N ALA A 10 -11.62 -4.31 19.55
CA ALA A 10 -12.16 -5.18 18.51
C ALA A 10 -12.23 -4.49 17.14
N LEU A 11 -12.55 -3.20 17.11
CA LEU A 11 -12.62 -2.45 15.85
C LEU A 11 -11.23 -2.27 15.23
N ALA A 12 -10.20 -2.01 16.05
CA ALA A 12 -8.83 -1.84 15.58
C ALA A 12 -8.21 -3.10 14.95
N THR A 13 -8.67 -4.30 15.32
CA THR A 13 -8.18 -5.57 14.73
C THR A 13 -8.91 -5.98 13.46
N PHE A 14 -10.14 -5.49 13.24
CA PHE A 14 -10.96 -5.82 12.07
C PHE A 14 -10.89 -4.77 10.95
N LEU A 15 -10.39 -3.56 11.24
CA LEU A 15 -10.14 -2.57 10.20
C LEU A 15 -8.97 -3.03 9.34
N PRO A 16 -9.16 -3.23 8.02
CA PRO A 16 -8.05 -3.52 7.13
C PRO A 16 -7.07 -2.35 7.20
N SER A 17 -5.79 -2.66 7.41
CA SER A 17 -4.71 -1.70 7.25
C SER A 17 -4.68 -1.29 5.78
N PHE A 18 -5.29 -0.15 5.47
CA PHE A 18 -5.10 0.53 4.20
C PHE A 18 -3.67 1.09 4.18
N ALA A 19 -2.70 0.19 4.02
CA ALA A 19 -1.37 0.57 3.62
C ALA A 19 -1.53 1.26 2.27
N PHE A 20 -1.45 2.60 2.27
CA PHE A 20 -1.34 3.38 1.06
C PHE A 20 -0.07 2.90 0.36
N ALA A 21 -0.22 1.96 -0.58
CA ALA A 21 0.87 1.49 -1.39
C ALA A 21 1.42 2.72 -2.13
N HIS A 22 2.61 3.16 -1.72
CA HIS A 22 3.28 4.29 -2.32
C HIS A 22 3.65 3.94 -3.77
N GLY A 23 2.80 4.32 -4.73
CA GLY A 23 3.23 4.57 -6.12
C GLY A 23 2.57 3.73 -7.21
N GLY A 24 1.44 4.20 -7.74
CA GLY A 24 1.22 4.31 -9.19
C GLY A 24 1.00 3.07 -10.05
N GLY A 25 1.19 1.86 -9.53
CA GLY A 25 1.08 0.63 -10.32
C GLY A 25 2.15 0.55 -11.42
N CYS A 26 2.11 -0.52 -12.22
CA CYS A 26 3.06 -0.72 -13.30
C CYS A 26 2.84 0.31 -14.41
N ARG A 27 3.93 0.82 -14.99
CA ARG A 27 3.86 1.63 -16.21
C ARG A 27 3.28 0.80 -17.34
N GLN A 28 2.47 1.43 -18.18
CA GLN A 28 1.90 0.77 -19.35
C GLN A 28 2.97 0.29 -20.35
N SER A 29 4.12 0.96 -20.38
CA SER A 29 5.29 0.59 -21.20
C SER A 29 6.19 -0.46 -20.55
N SER A 30 5.73 -1.17 -19.52
CA SER A 30 6.56 -2.22 -18.88
C SER A 30 6.77 -3.38 -19.86
N PRO A 31 7.96 -4.01 -19.89
CA PRO A 31 8.20 -5.18 -20.72
C PRO A 31 7.29 -6.36 -20.34
N PRO A 32 7.02 -7.30 -21.25
CA PRO A 32 6.26 -8.51 -20.92
C PRO A 32 6.88 -9.26 -19.73
N GLY A 33 6.07 -9.52 -18.72
CA GLY A 33 6.48 -10.25 -17.52
C GLY A 33 7.20 -9.41 -16.46
N GLN A 34 7.35 -8.10 -16.65
CA GLN A 34 7.92 -7.20 -15.64
C GLN A 34 6.97 -6.05 -15.31
N CYS A 35 7.09 -5.53 -14.09
CA CYS A 35 6.40 -4.34 -13.61
C CYS A 35 7.42 -3.24 -13.32
N CYS A 36 7.48 -2.22 -14.19
CA CYS A 36 8.35 -1.07 -13.98
C CYS A 36 7.56 0.11 -13.42
N HIS A 37 8.09 0.81 -12.42
CA HIS A 37 7.45 2.01 -11.86
C HIS A 37 8.46 3.09 -11.48
N MET A 38 7.98 4.33 -11.38
CA MET A 38 8.79 5.48 -10.99
C MET A 38 8.91 5.55 -9.47
N ASP A 39 10.12 5.44 -8.96
CA ASP A 39 10.39 5.76 -7.56
C ASP A 39 10.42 7.29 -7.40
N ASN A 40 9.34 7.86 -6.86
CA ASN A 40 9.23 9.30 -6.66
C ASN A 40 10.20 9.85 -5.61
N ARG A 41 10.83 8.99 -4.79
CA ARG A 41 11.84 9.41 -3.83
C ARG A 41 13.19 9.66 -4.50
N THR A 42 13.56 8.81 -5.45
CA THR A 42 14.87 8.86 -6.12
C THR A 42 14.79 9.45 -7.52
N GLY A 43 13.59 9.54 -8.10
CA GLY A 43 13.36 9.93 -9.49
C GLY A 43 13.81 8.86 -10.49
N MET A 44 14.07 7.63 -10.05
CA MET A 44 14.56 6.55 -10.89
C MET A 44 13.46 5.52 -11.19
N VAL A 45 13.48 4.98 -12.40
CA VAL A 45 12.63 3.83 -12.77
C VAL A 45 13.37 2.55 -12.42
N HIS A 46 12.66 1.64 -11.76
CA HIS A 46 13.12 0.27 -11.56
C HIS A 46 12.01 -0.72 -11.88
N CYS A 47 12.38 -1.95 -12.24
CA CYS A 47 11.48 -3.01 -12.66
C CYS A 47 11.57 -4.22 -11.71
N HIS A 48 10.45 -4.94 -11.58
CA HIS A 48 10.28 -6.18 -10.83
C HIS A 48 9.75 -7.29 -11.72
#